data_AF-A0A661T8Z6-F1
#
_entry.id   AF-A0A661T8Z6-F1
#
_cell.length_a   1.000
_cell.length_b   1.000
_cell.length_c   1.000
_cell.angle_alpha   90.00
_cell.angle_beta   90.00
_cell.angle_gamma   90.00
#
_symmetry.space_group_name_H-M   'P 1'
#
loop_
_entity.id
_entity.type
_entity.pdbx_description
1 polymer ?
#
loop_
_entity_poly.entity_id
_entity_poly.type
_entity_poly.pdbx_seq_one_letter_code
_entity_poly.pdbx_strand_id
1 'polypeptide(L)'
;QVIFNMILGFLLGWKRKIRRLRKKWDRLREKALTKDEPLRGVALEKLDSIENELKTLEEKKLSRIDRARISKEVEITLSEIKALLKAKPEELAQITRPVVQQEVHE
;
A
#
# COMPACT_ATOMS: atom_id res chain seq x y z
N GLN A 1 -32.59 -13.38 23.07
CA GLN A 1 -31.67 -13.56 21.90
C GLN A 1 -31.27 -12.20 21.31
N VAL A 2 -30.34 -11.45 21.92
CA VAL A 2 -29.96 -10.08 21.45
C VAL A 2 -28.47 -9.96 21.05
N ILE A 3 -27.63 -10.91 21.45
CA ILE A 3 -26.18 -10.88 21.19
C ILE A 3 -25.84 -11.09 19.70
N PHE A 4 -26.69 -11.78 18.94
CA PHE A 4 -26.41 -12.15 17.54
C PHE A 4 -26.36 -10.94 16.58
N ASN A 5 -27.11 -9.87 16.85
CA ASN A 5 -27.20 -8.71 15.95
C ASN A 5 -26.00 -7.74 16.11
N MET A 6 -25.38 -7.68 17.28
CA MET A 6 -24.26 -6.77 17.57
C MET A 6 -22.93 -7.27 16.97
N ILE A 7 -22.77 -8.58 16.80
CA ILE A 7 -21.58 -9.22 16.23
C ILE A 7 -21.55 -9.06 14.69
N LEU A 8 -22.72 -9.09 14.02
CA LEU A 8 -22.81 -8.89 12.58
C LEU A 8 -22.38 -7.47 12.15
N GLY A 9 -22.77 -6.43 12.89
CA GLY A 9 -22.38 -5.04 12.57
C GLY A 9 -20.86 -4.83 12.57
N PHE A 10 -20.15 -5.43 13.53
CA PHE A 10 -18.68 -5.38 13.60
C PHE A 10 -17.99 -6.17 12.48
N LEU A 11 -18.51 -7.36 12.15
CA LEU A 11 -17.99 -8.17 11.05
C LEU A 11 -18.22 -7.50 9.68
N LEU A 12 -19.36 -6.83 9.50
CA LEU A 12 -19.68 -6.07 8.28
C LEU A 12 -18.80 -4.82 8.15
N GLY A 13 -18.53 -4.11 9.24
CA GLY A 13 -17.61 -2.96 9.26
C GLY A 13 -16.20 -3.34 8.81
N TRP A 14 -15.69 -4.49 9.30
CA TRP A 14 -14.36 -4.99 8.95
C TRP A 14 -14.26 -5.42 7.49
N LYS A 15 -15.21 -6.23 7.00
CA LYS A 15 -15.28 -6.62 5.59
C LYS A 15 -15.36 -5.39 4.67
N ARG A 16 -16.11 -4.36 5.08
CA ARG A 16 -16.18 -3.08 4.35
C ARG A 16 -14.87 -2.31 4.37
N LYS A 17 -14.08 -2.39 5.44
CA LYS A 17 -12.74 -1.79 5.50
C LYS A 17 -11.78 -2.49 4.54
N ILE A 18 -11.71 -3.82 4.58
CA ILE A 18 -10.87 -4.61 3.66
C ILE A 18 -11.25 -4.31 2.20
N ARG A 19 -12.55 -4.34 1.86
CA ARG A 19 -13.03 -4.02 0.51
C ARG A 19 -12.63 -2.62 0.04
N ARG A 20 -12.55 -1.64 0.95
CA ARG A 20 -12.06 -0.29 0.63
C ARG A 20 -10.55 -0.29 0.37
N LEU A 21 -9.77 -1.00 1.19
CA LEU A 21 -8.32 -1.12 0.98
C LEU A 21 -8.01 -1.83 -0.34
N ARG A 22 -8.73 -2.91 -0.66
CA ARG A 22 -8.60 -3.63 -1.94
C ARG A 22 -8.85 -2.73 -3.14
N LYS A 23 -9.98 -1.99 -3.14
CA LYS A 23 -10.27 -1.01 -4.18
C LYS A 23 -9.23 0.10 -4.30
N LYS A 24 -8.60 0.51 -3.19
CA LYS A 24 -7.54 1.52 -3.21
C LYS A 24 -6.27 0.94 -3.83
N TRP A 25 -5.93 -0.30 -3.49
CA TRP A 25 -4.82 -1.04 -4.10
C TRP A 25 -5.03 -1.22 -5.61
N ASP A 26 -6.19 -1.69 -6.06
CA ASP A 26 -6.51 -1.88 -7.49
C ASP A 26 -6.28 -0.58 -8.28
N ARG A 27 -6.85 0.53 -7.78
CA ARG A 27 -6.69 1.86 -8.40
C ARG A 27 -5.25 2.36 -8.43
N LEU A 28 -4.46 2.05 -7.41
CA LEU A 28 -3.05 2.46 -7.36
C LEU A 28 -2.20 1.59 -8.28
N ARG A 29 -2.54 0.31 -8.43
CA ARG A 29 -1.90 -0.59 -9.39
C ARG A 29 -2.12 -0.14 -10.83
N GLU A 30 -3.37 0.17 -11.19
CA GLU A 30 -3.68 0.76 -12.51
C GLU A 30 -2.90 2.06 -12.75
N LYS A 31 -2.84 2.95 -11.75
CA LYS A 31 -2.07 4.20 -11.85
C LYS A 31 -0.57 3.95 -11.99
N ALA A 32 -0.02 2.98 -11.26
CA ALA A 32 1.40 2.65 -11.34
C ALA A 32 1.76 2.12 -12.73
N LEU A 33 0.89 1.31 -13.36
CA LEU A 33 1.11 0.79 -14.71
C LEU A 33 1.17 1.90 -15.78
N THR A 34 0.52 3.04 -15.55
CA THR A 34 0.59 4.20 -16.45
C THR A 34 1.82 5.08 -16.27
N LYS A 35 2.70 4.78 -15.31
CA LYS A 35 3.93 5.56 -15.07
C LYS A 35 5.12 4.98 -15.84
N ASP A 36 6.08 5.85 -16.09
CA ASP A 36 7.37 5.46 -16.65
C ASP A 36 8.32 4.94 -15.57
N GLU A 37 9.37 4.24 -16.01
CA GLU A 37 10.45 3.82 -15.13
C GLU A 37 11.28 5.02 -14.64
N PRO A 38 11.88 4.94 -13.44
CA PRO A 38 11.91 3.82 -12.48
C PRO A 38 10.71 3.81 -11.52
N LEU A 39 9.84 4.81 -11.60
CA LEU A 39 8.75 5.02 -10.64
C LEU A 39 7.76 3.86 -10.66
N ARG A 40 7.48 3.34 -11.86
CA ARG A 40 6.62 2.17 -12.05
C ARG A 40 7.14 0.96 -11.27
N GLY A 41 8.41 0.58 -11.45
CA GLY A 41 9.02 -0.55 -10.76
C GLY A 41 8.90 -0.43 -9.24
N VAL A 42 9.31 0.70 -8.68
CA VAL A 42 9.26 0.95 -7.22
C VAL A 42 7.84 0.91 -6.68
N ALA A 43 6.88 1.49 -7.41
CA ALA A 43 5.48 1.49 -6.99
C ALA A 43 4.87 0.08 -7.04
N LEU A 44 5.16 -0.70 -8.09
CA LEU A 44 4.64 -2.06 -8.24
C LEU A 44 5.23 -3.01 -7.18
N GLU A 45 6.52 -2.93 -6.89
CA GLU A 45 7.17 -3.74 -5.85
C GLU A 45 6.51 -3.51 -4.47
N LYS A 46 6.28 -2.23 -4.12
CA LYS A 46 5.58 -1.88 -2.88
C LYS A 46 4.13 -2.38 -2.88
N LEU A 47 3.44 -2.34 -4.03
CA LEU A 47 2.07 -2.85 -4.16
C LEU A 47 2.00 -4.37 -4.02
N ASP A 48 2.98 -5.12 -4.55
CA ASP A 48 3.02 -6.57 -4.45
C ASP A 48 3.25 -7.03 -3.00
N SER A 49 4.05 -6.29 -2.23
CA SER A 49 4.18 -6.52 -0.77
C SER A 49 2.83 -6.37 -0.04
N ILE A 50 2.09 -5.30 -0.33
CA ILE A 50 0.76 -5.04 0.26
C ILE A 50 -0.26 -6.11 -0.16
N GLU A 51 -0.14 -6.69 -1.35
CA GLU A 51 -1.06 -7.74 -1.80
C GLU A 51 -1.05 -8.93 -0.83
N ASN A 52 0.12 -9.32 -0.34
CA ASN A 52 0.27 -10.43 0.62
C ASN A 52 -0.37 -10.11 1.98
N GLU A 53 -0.26 -8.85 2.43
CA GLU A 53 -0.91 -8.38 3.66
C GLU A 53 -2.44 -8.35 3.52
N LEU A 54 -2.94 -7.90 2.36
CA LEU A 54 -4.38 -7.91 2.05
C LEU A 54 -4.93 -9.33 2.00
N LYS A 55 -4.25 -10.27 1.34
CA LYS A 55 -4.61 -11.71 1.36
C LYS A 55 -4.63 -12.24 2.78
N THR A 56 -3.63 -11.90 3.59
CA THR A 56 -3.58 -12.28 5.01
C THR A 56 -4.78 -11.74 5.79
N LEU A 57 -5.20 -10.49 5.56
CA LEU A 57 -6.39 -9.90 6.19
C LEU A 57 -7.71 -10.54 5.73
N GLU A 58 -7.76 -11.02 4.48
CA GLU A 58 -8.94 -11.63 3.84
C GLU A 58 -9.13 -13.09 4.25
N GLU A 59 -8.05 -13.88 4.26
CA GLU A 59 -8.10 -15.33 4.34
C GLU A 59 -7.81 -15.86 5.75
N LYS A 60 -6.92 -15.21 6.51
CA LYS A 60 -6.47 -15.73 7.81
C LYS A 60 -7.39 -15.29 8.95
N LYS A 61 -7.64 -16.23 9.87
CA LYS A 61 -8.28 -15.94 11.16
C LYS A 61 -7.27 -15.25 12.08
N LEU A 62 -7.25 -13.93 12.03
CA LEU A 62 -6.37 -13.08 12.84
C LEU A 62 -7.07 -12.60 14.12
N SER A 63 -6.29 -12.29 15.16
CA SER A 63 -6.80 -11.60 16.35
C SER A 63 -7.29 -10.19 15.99
N ARG A 64 -8.08 -9.56 16.88
CA ARG A 64 -8.55 -8.19 16.65
C ARG A 64 -7.39 -7.18 16.59
N ILE A 65 -6.36 -7.41 17.41
CA ILE A 65 -5.18 -6.54 17.50
C ILE A 65 -4.34 -6.67 16.22
N ASP A 66 -4.03 -7.89 15.79
CA ASP A 66 -3.25 -8.13 14.58
C ASP A 66 -3.94 -7.57 13.35
N ARG A 67 -5.27 -7.77 13.26
CA ARG A 67 -6.08 -7.16 12.21
C ARG A 67 -5.93 -5.66 12.18
N ALA A 68 -6.12 -4.99 13.32
CA ALA A 68 -6.00 -3.54 13.40
C ALA A 68 -4.61 -3.07 12.96
N ARG A 69 -3.55 -3.71 13.46
CA ARG A 69 -2.15 -3.41 13.13
C ARG A 69 -1.90 -3.53 11.63
N ILE A 70 -2.13 -4.71 11.05
CA ILE A 70 -1.88 -4.97 9.62
C ILE A 70 -2.72 -4.03 8.75
N SER A 71 -4.00 -3.81 9.10
CA SER A 71 -4.84 -2.90 8.32
C SER A 71 -4.36 -1.45 8.35
N LYS A 72 -3.69 -1.03 9.44
CA LYS A 72 -3.15 0.32 9.58
C LYS A 72 -1.87 0.46 8.78
N GLU A 73 -1.02 -0.56 8.82
CA GLU A 73 0.19 -0.67 8.01
C GLU A 73 -0.13 -0.60 6.52
N VAL A 74 -1.04 -1.48 6.03
CA VAL A 74 -1.57 -1.42 4.66
C VAL A 74 -2.08 -0.02 4.29
N GLU A 75 -2.81 0.64 5.18
CA GLU A 75 -3.37 1.96 4.93
C GLU A 75 -2.29 3.06 4.81
N ILE A 76 -1.24 2.99 5.63
CA ILE A 76 -0.07 3.87 5.59
C ILE A 76 0.68 3.65 4.27
N THR A 77 1.05 2.41 3.96
CA THR A 77 1.83 2.09 2.75
C THR A 77 1.06 2.44 1.48
N LEU A 78 -0.25 2.17 1.41
CA LEU A 78 -1.08 2.62 0.27
C LEU A 78 -1.16 4.16 0.16
N SER A 79 -0.97 4.89 1.26
CA SER A 79 -0.95 6.35 1.24
C SER A 79 0.42 6.89 0.79
N GLU A 80 1.50 6.24 1.20
CA GLU A 80 2.85 6.52 0.70
C GLU A 80 2.97 6.28 -0.80
N ILE A 81 2.50 5.12 -1.30
CA ILE A 81 2.49 4.81 -2.73
C ILE A 81 1.66 5.85 -3.50
N LYS A 82 0.52 6.26 -2.94
CA LYS A 82 -0.30 7.31 -3.55
C LYS A 82 0.45 8.64 -3.62
N ALA A 83 1.20 9.01 -2.58
CA ALA A 83 2.01 10.22 -2.59
C ALA A 83 3.13 10.12 -3.63
N LEU A 84 3.85 8.99 -3.67
CA LEU A 84 4.89 8.68 -4.64
C LEU A 84 4.38 8.74 -6.09
N LEU A 85 3.21 8.18 -6.38
CA LEU A 85 2.61 8.22 -7.73
C LEU A 85 2.06 9.60 -8.11
N LYS A 86 1.83 10.48 -7.12
CA LYS A 86 1.35 11.85 -7.32
C LYS A 86 2.51 12.85 -7.40
N ALA A 87 3.67 12.52 -6.84
CA ALA A 87 4.86 13.36 -6.90
C ALA A 87 5.20 13.70 -8.35
N LYS A 88 5.63 14.95 -8.57
CA LYS A 88 6.05 15.41 -9.89
C LYS A 88 7.40 14.78 -10.26
N PRO A 89 7.70 14.59 -11.56
CA PRO A 89 8.98 14.06 -12.00
C PRO A 89 10.20 14.87 -11.50
N GLU A 90 10.02 16.17 -11.24
CA GLU A 90 11.04 17.08 -10.70
C GLU A 90 11.53 16.70 -9.28
N GLU A 91 10.68 16.09 -8.46
CA GLU A 91 11.05 15.64 -7.10
C GLU A 91 11.76 14.28 -7.10
N LEU A 92 11.50 13.45 -8.12
CA LEU A 92 12.08 12.10 -8.25
C LEU A 92 13.52 12.13 -8.77
N ALA A 93 13.88 13.15 -9.57
CA ALA A 93 15.22 13.33 -10.12
C ALA A 93 16.31 13.63 -9.06
N GLN A 94 15.91 14.01 -7.84
CA GLN A 94 16.85 14.20 -6.72
C GLN A 94 17.22 12.89 -6.02
N ILE A 95 16.42 11.83 -6.20
CA ILE A 95 16.63 10.53 -5.53
C ILE A 95 17.51 9.60 -6.38
N THR A 96 17.51 9.74 -7.70
CA THR A 96 18.25 8.89 -8.65
C THR A 96 19.57 9.47 -9.16
N ARG A 97 20.08 10.57 -8.59
CA ARG A 97 21.47 10.96 -8.85
C ARG A 97 22.39 10.18 -7.92
N PRO A 98 23.10 9.12 -8.39
CA PRO A 98 24.32 8.75 -7.71
C PRO A 98 25.21 9.99 -7.70
N VAL A 99 25.79 10.28 -6.55
CA VAL A 99 26.90 11.21 -6.41
C VAL A 99 28.05 10.64 -7.25
N VAL A 100 28.06 10.94 -8.55
CA VAL A 100 29.21 10.73 -9.43
C VAL A 100 30.15 11.90 -9.23
N GLN A 101 30.75 11.95 -8.05
CA GLN A 101 31.90 12.78 -7.74
C GLN A 101 32.76 11.97 -6.77
N GLN A 102 33.52 11.02 -7.29
CA GLN A 102 34.84 10.77 -6.75
C GLN A 102 35.84 11.13 -7.84
N GLU A 103 36.66 12.09 -7.45
CA GLU A 103 37.55 12.88 -8.25
C GLU A 103 38.60 12.03 -8.96
N VAL A 104 38.82 12.37 -10.22
CA VAL A 104 40.05 12.02 -10.93
C VAL A 104 41.15 12.88 -10.32
N HIS A 105 42.04 12.25 -9.56
CA HIS A 105 43.39 12.71 -9.20
C HIS A 105 44.12 11.46 -8.68
N GLU A 106 45.26 11.01 -9.16
CA GLU A 106 46.21 11.43 -10.21
C GLU A 106 46.95 10.15 -10.64
#